data_AF-A0A2K1G7Y2-F1
#
_entry.id   AF-A0A2K1G7Y2-F1
#
_cell.length_a   1.000
_cell.length_b   1.000
_cell.length_c   1.000
_cell.angle_alpha   90.00
_cell.angle_beta   90.00
_cell.angle_gamma   90.00
#
_symmetry.space_group_name_H-M   'P 1'
#
loop_
_entity.id
_entity.type
_entity.pdbx_description
1 polymer ?
#
loop_
_entity_poly.entity_id
_entity_poly.type
_entity_poly.pdbx_seq_one_letter_code
_entity_poly.pdbx_strand_id
1 'polypeptide(L)'
;MAAEDVATLLRDTLGNTPVEGRDAIERAQKAFLAERDGACADASAIPACRALYEKRAADLAAQNSSAQKKLSAIVAGIPKDAKAAAAVLQRHNGAPAKAWLVYLYQSGAVAVPDKDATVRRLVDEILNQDLPKDPYLHEEMANLGDVPGAPLGTLLLFLRHVLSTTEMDAPCFLFTKHGQPAFEAFGAFWGNARDETPGLCTPPSSVFDLPEWKTVSAHMDPAIEPALVERGSIRHGYERQFEVDDLQASMVPSTLLESPMSAEARKMAEQRGKAVTAFRSWDDFEVWPEKEYRAALHALPSAITATSKIYREKFKLNPQTADQAAKAAADRFIAGRLGLIMPDD
;
A
#
# COMPACT_ATOMS: atom_id res chain seq x y z
N MET A 1 -24.08 -3.76 14.64
CA MET A 1 -22.75 -3.43 15.21
C MET A 1 -22.12 -4.67 15.83
N ALA A 2 -22.05 -4.91 17.15
CA ALA A 2 -21.21 -6.01 17.71
C ALA A 2 -21.43 -7.43 17.14
N ALA A 3 -22.67 -7.81 16.80
CA ALA A 3 -22.95 -9.13 16.21
C ALA A 3 -22.53 -9.25 14.73
N GLU A 4 -22.62 -8.16 13.97
CA GLU A 4 -22.14 -8.10 12.58
C GLU A 4 -20.60 -8.12 12.54
N ASP A 5 -19.95 -7.53 13.55
CA ASP A 5 -18.50 -7.55 13.71
C ASP A 5 -17.99 -8.97 13.95
N VAL A 6 -18.65 -9.76 14.82
CA VAL A 6 -18.26 -11.16 15.09
C VAL A 6 -18.44 -12.07 13.87
N ALA A 7 -19.53 -11.92 13.11
CA ALA A 7 -19.76 -12.76 11.92
C ALA A 7 -18.74 -12.47 10.80
N THR A 8 -18.45 -11.18 10.58
CA THR A 8 -17.43 -10.74 9.62
C THR A 8 -16.05 -11.24 10.03
N LEU A 9 -15.65 -11.01 11.28
CA LEU A 9 -14.37 -11.49 11.81
C LEU A 9 -14.24 -13.01 11.73
N LEU A 10 -15.31 -13.77 12.02
CA LEU A 10 -15.29 -15.22 11.89
C LEU A 10 -15.03 -15.66 10.45
N ARG A 11 -15.76 -15.09 9.49
CA ARG A 11 -15.57 -15.39 8.06
C ARG A 11 -14.15 -15.09 7.63
N ASP A 12 -13.62 -13.93 7.98
CA ASP A 12 -12.29 -13.51 7.57
C ASP A 12 -11.20 -14.38 8.23
N THR A 13 -11.38 -14.72 9.52
CA THR A 13 -10.48 -15.65 10.24
C THR A 13 -10.46 -17.03 9.59
N LEU A 14 -11.63 -17.58 9.23
CA LEU A 14 -11.74 -18.86 8.53
C LEU A 14 -11.12 -18.78 7.14
N GLY A 15 -11.37 -17.70 6.39
CA GLY A 15 -10.81 -17.48 5.06
C GLY A 15 -9.28 -17.44 5.06
N ASN A 16 -8.70 -16.77 6.05
CA ASN A 16 -7.25 -16.60 6.23
C ASN A 16 -6.58 -17.78 6.94
N THR A 17 -7.34 -18.73 7.49
CA THR A 17 -6.82 -19.97 8.09
C THR A 17 -6.86 -21.11 7.05
N PRO A 18 -5.80 -21.91 6.93
CA PRO A 18 -5.80 -23.07 6.03
C PRO A 18 -6.89 -24.06 6.46
N VAL A 19 -7.47 -24.80 5.51
CA VAL A 19 -8.61 -25.72 5.76
C VAL A 19 -8.36 -26.63 6.97
N GLU A 20 -7.16 -27.20 7.11
CA GLU A 20 -6.76 -28.08 8.22
C GLU A 20 -6.80 -27.42 9.62
N GLY A 21 -6.77 -26.09 9.70
CA GLY A 21 -6.81 -25.33 10.96
C GLY A 21 -8.19 -24.84 11.37
N ARG A 22 -9.21 -24.99 10.52
CA ARG A 22 -10.53 -24.35 10.71
C ARG A 22 -11.37 -24.99 11.80
N ASP A 23 -11.25 -26.30 11.99
CA ASP A 23 -12.04 -27.06 12.98
C ASP A 23 -11.94 -26.48 14.40
N ALA A 24 -10.77 -25.99 14.79
CA ALA A 24 -10.57 -25.38 16.10
C ALA A 24 -11.37 -24.07 16.26
N ILE A 25 -11.40 -23.24 15.22
CA ILE A 25 -12.13 -21.96 15.19
C ILE A 25 -13.63 -22.23 15.22
N GLU A 26 -14.10 -23.20 14.44
CA GLU A 26 -15.52 -23.58 14.39
C GLU A 26 -16.01 -24.17 15.72
N ARG A 27 -15.21 -25.02 16.36
CA ARG A 27 -15.53 -25.53 17.71
C ARG A 27 -15.61 -24.40 18.73
N ALA A 28 -14.65 -23.45 18.71
CA ALA A 28 -14.69 -22.28 19.57
C ALA A 28 -15.93 -21.41 19.31
N GLN A 29 -16.34 -21.27 18.04
CA GLN A 29 -17.56 -20.55 17.69
C GLN A 29 -18.82 -21.24 18.22
N LYS A 30 -18.91 -22.56 18.08
CA LYS A 30 -20.05 -23.33 18.62
C LYS A 30 -20.15 -23.21 20.14
N ALA A 31 -19.01 -23.26 20.84
CA ALA A 31 -18.97 -23.05 22.29
C ALA A 31 -19.45 -21.64 22.68
N PHE A 32 -18.98 -20.60 21.97
CA PHE A 32 -19.45 -19.23 22.16
C PHE A 32 -20.96 -19.09 21.97
N LEU A 33 -21.53 -19.70 20.91
CA LEU A 33 -22.97 -19.64 20.66
C LEU A 33 -23.77 -20.30 21.79
N ALA A 34 -23.30 -21.43 22.32
CA ALA A 34 -23.93 -22.08 23.47
C ALA A 34 -23.86 -21.24 24.75
N GLU A 35 -22.71 -20.59 25.01
CA GLU A 35 -22.55 -19.67 26.15
C GLU A 35 -23.45 -18.44 26.01
N ARG A 36 -23.54 -17.87 24.79
CA ARG A 36 -24.42 -16.75 24.47
C ARG A 36 -25.88 -17.07 24.76
N ASP A 37 -26.35 -18.25 24.34
CA ASP A 37 -27.75 -18.63 24.50
C ASP A 37 -28.16 -18.73 25.98
N GLY A 38 -27.22 -19.02 26.88
CA GLY A 38 -27.45 -18.97 28.33
C GLY A 38 -27.27 -17.57 28.94
N ALA A 39 -26.25 -16.82 28.49
CA ALA A 39 -25.85 -15.54 29.10
C ALA A 39 -26.65 -14.32 28.61
N CYS A 40 -27.38 -14.43 27.49
CA CYS A 40 -28.10 -13.31 26.86
C CYS A 40 -29.63 -13.44 26.95
N ALA A 41 -30.17 -14.14 27.95
CA ALA A 41 -31.57 -14.57 27.98
C ALA A 41 -32.59 -13.44 28.20
N ASP A 42 -32.24 -12.37 28.91
CA ASP A 42 -33.14 -11.24 29.17
C ASP A 42 -32.42 -9.87 29.20
N ALA A 43 -33.21 -8.80 29.33
CA ALA A 43 -32.72 -7.42 29.30
C ALA A 43 -31.77 -7.06 30.48
N SER A 44 -31.86 -7.75 31.61
CA SER A 44 -30.95 -7.53 32.75
C SER A 44 -29.54 -8.07 32.47
N ALA A 45 -29.42 -9.01 31.53
CA ALA A 45 -28.16 -9.63 31.13
C ALA A 45 -27.42 -8.90 30.00
N ILE A 46 -27.92 -7.75 29.51
CA ILE A 46 -27.32 -6.98 28.41
C ILE A 46 -25.81 -6.68 28.64
N PRO A 47 -25.35 -6.24 29.83
CA PRO A 47 -23.93 -5.98 30.05
C PRO A 47 -23.06 -7.23 29.91
N ALA A 48 -23.51 -8.36 30.48
CA ALA A 48 -22.79 -9.64 30.38
C ALA A 48 -22.77 -10.16 28.93
N CYS A 49 -23.91 -10.03 28.23
CA CYS A 49 -24.01 -10.38 26.82
C CYS A 49 -23.05 -9.54 25.96
N ARG A 50 -22.98 -8.22 26.18
CA ARG A 50 -22.04 -7.33 25.47
C ARG A 50 -20.59 -7.75 25.71
N ALA A 51 -20.19 -7.97 26.96
CA ALA A 51 -18.84 -8.41 27.30
C ALA A 51 -18.47 -9.74 26.61
N LEU A 52 -19.43 -10.65 26.47
CA LEU A 52 -19.23 -11.91 25.75
C LEU A 52 -18.95 -11.69 24.25
N TYR A 53 -19.73 -10.82 23.59
CA TYR A 53 -19.49 -10.45 22.19
C TYR A 53 -18.15 -9.73 22.00
N GLU A 54 -17.82 -8.77 22.86
CA GLU A 54 -16.54 -8.03 22.81
C GLU A 54 -15.35 -8.97 22.96
N LYS A 55 -15.41 -9.89 23.95
CA LYS A 55 -14.39 -10.93 24.13
C LYS A 55 -14.23 -11.79 22.88
N ARG A 56 -15.35 -12.25 22.29
CA ARG A 56 -15.31 -13.09 21.10
C ARG A 56 -14.76 -12.35 19.88
N ALA A 57 -15.13 -11.09 19.70
CA ALA A 57 -14.60 -10.24 18.64
C ALA A 57 -13.08 -10.05 18.80
N ALA A 58 -12.60 -9.77 20.01
CA ALA A 58 -11.17 -9.64 20.30
C ALA A 58 -10.40 -10.95 20.03
N ASP A 59 -10.94 -12.11 20.45
CA ASP A 59 -10.34 -13.42 20.19
C ASP A 59 -10.23 -13.71 18.69
N LEU A 60 -11.29 -13.44 17.92
CA LEU A 60 -11.30 -13.61 16.46
C LEU A 60 -10.33 -12.64 15.78
N ALA A 61 -10.30 -11.37 16.19
CA ALA A 61 -9.36 -10.38 15.66
C ALA A 61 -7.90 -10.81 15.86
N ALA A 62 -7.55 -11.28 17.07
CA ALA A 62 -6.22 -11.80 17.36
C ALA A 62 -5.86 -13.04 16.51
N GLN A 63 -6.82 -13.95 16.32
CA GLN A 63 -6.63 -15.13 15.46
C GLN A 63 -6.48 -14.73 13.99
N ASN A 64 -7.28 -13.79 13.49
CA ASN A 64 -7.20 -13.28 12.13
C ASN A 64 -5.87 -12.58 11.87
N SER A 65 -5.41 -11.71 12.77
CA SER A 65 -4.10 -11.06 12.67
C SER A 65 -2.96 -12.09 12.63
N SER A 66 -3.02 -13.13 13.47
CA SER A 66 -2.06 -14.24 13.43
C SER A 66 -2.09 -15.00 12.10
N ALA A 67 -3.29 -15.24 11.56
CA ALA A 67 -3.46 -15.91 10.27
C ALA A 67 -2.92 -15.07 9.10
N GLN A 68 -3.19 -13.77 9.09
CA GLN A 68 -2.64 -12.84 8.09
C GLN A 68 -1.12 -12.76 8.15
N LYS A 69 -0.51 -12.75 9.34
CA LYS A 69 0.97 -12.83 9.48
C LYS A 69 1.55 -14.09 8.84
N LYS A 70 0.86 -15.24 8.97
CA LYS A 70 1.27 -16.49 8.30
C LYS A 70 1.11 -16.39 6.79
N LEU A 71 0.04 -15.79 6.29
CA LEU A 71 -0.13 -15.48 4.87
C LEU A 71 0.98 -14.57 4.34
N SER A 72 1.33 -13.50 5.05
CA SER A 72 2.45 -12.62 4.69
C SER A 72 3.77 -13.38 4.59
N ALA A 73 4.03 -14.33 5.49
CA ALA A 73 5.22 -15.18 5.42
C ALA A 73 5.23 -16.11 4.20
N ILE A 74 4.07 -16.65 3.80
CA ILE A 74 3.94 -17.45 2.56
C ILE A 74 4.24 -16.59 1.34
N VAL A 75 3.66 -15.39 1.30
CA VAL A 75 3.84 -14.41 0.22
C VAL A 75 5.29 -13.94 0.11
N ALA A 76 5.96 -13.68 1.23
CA ALA A 76 7.37 -13.33 1.26
C ALA A 76 8.28 -14.45 0.69
N GLY A 77 7.81 -15.70 0.69
CA GLY A 77 8.49 -16.85 0.07
C GLY A 77 8.36 -16.94 -1.45
N ILE A 78 7.47 -16.17 -2.09
CA ILE A 78 7.21 -16.24 -3.54
C ILE A 78 8.48 -16.11 -4.40
N PRO A 79 9.42 -15.17 -4.14
CA PRO A 79 10.64 -15.05 -4.94
C PRO A 79 11.52 -16.30 -4.90
N LYS A 80 11.44 -17.09 -3.82
CA LYS A 80 12.22 -18.32 -3.64
C LYS A 80 11.55 -19.51 -4.33
N ASP A 81 10.25 -19.69 -4.14
CA ASP A 81 9.48 -20.78 -4.74
C ASP A 81 8.00 -20.40 -4.91
N ALA A 82 7.68 -19.85 -6.07
CA ALA A 82 6.32 -19.45 -6.41
C ALA A 82 5.33 -20.62 -6.45
N LYS A 83 5.78 -21.83 -6.84
CA LYS A 83 4.91 -23.02 -6.92
C LYS A 83 4.55 -23.52 -5.53
N ALA A 84 5.53 -23.59 -4.63
CA ALA A 84 5.27 -23.96 -3.24
C ALA A 84 4.36 -22.94 -2.56
N ALA A 85 4.59 -21.63 -2.77
CA ALA A 85 3.72 -20.58 -2.25
C ALA A 85 2.28 -20.72 -2.77
N ALA A 86 2.08 -20.93 -4.08
CA ALA A 86 0.76 -21.16 -4.66
C ALA A 86 0.06 -22.39 -4.06
N ALA A 87 0.77 -23.51 -3.89
CA ALA A 87 0.20 -24.73 -3.30
C ALA A 87 -0.30 -24.52 -1.85
N VAL A 88 0.36 -23.65 -1.09
CA VAL A 88 -0.08 -23.29 0.27
C VAL A 88 -1.25 -22.30 0.21
N LEU A 89 -1.19 -21.28 -0.66
CA LEU A 89 -2.26 -20.30 -0.83
C LEU A 89 -3.58 -20.95 -1.27
N GLN A 90 -3.54 -22.01 -2.08
CA GLN A 90 -4.70 -22.81 -2.49
C GLN A 90 -5.47 -23.45 -1.33
N ARG A 91 -4.85 -23.58 -0.15
CA ARG A 91 -5.52 -24.12 1.05
C ARG A 91 -6.29 -23.07 1.84
N HIS A 92 -6.28 -21.82 1.38
CA HIS A 92 -6.95 -20.69 2.01
C HIS A 92 -8.09 -20.21 1.12
N ASN A 93 -9.18 -19.72 1.72
CA ASN A 93 -10.38 -19.33 0.99
C ASN A 93 -10.65 -17.83 1.03
N GLY A 94 -9.88 -17.06 1.80
CA GLY A 94 -10.06 -15.62 1.93
C GLY A 94 -9.57 -14.85 0.70
N ALA A 95 -10.12 -13.65 0.53
CA ALA A 95 -9.76 -12.75 -0.57
C ALA A 95 -8.24 -12.55 -0.74
N PRO A 96 -7.43 -12.36 0.33
CA PRO A 96 -6.00 -12.09 0.17
C PRO A 96 -5.26 -13.25 -0.48
N ALA A 97 -5.54 -14.49 -0.07
CA ALA A 97 -4.90 -15.66 -0.66
C ALA A 97 -5.30 -15.85 -2.13
N LYS A 98 -6.58 -15.66 -2.46
CA LYS A 98 -7.08 -15.71 -3.83
C LYS A 98 -6.46 -14.62 -4.71
N ALA A 99 -6.30 -13.39 -4.20
CA ALA A 99 -5.67 -12.30 -4.94
C ALA A 99 -4.19 -12.58 -5.23
N TRP A 100 -3.47 -13.20 -4.30
CA TRP A 100 -2.10 -13.66 -4.54
C TRP A 100 -2.04 -14.80 -5.56
N LEU A 101 -3.01 -15.73 -5.58
CA LEU A 101 -3.12 -16.73 -6.65
C LEU A 101 -3.36 -16.08 -8.02
N VAL A 102 -4.27 -15.09 -8.09
CA VAL A 102 -4.50 -14.29 -9.31
C VAL A 102 -3.20 -13.64 -9.78
N TYR A 103 -2.44 -13.01 -8.89
CA TYR A 103 -1.12 -12.46 -9.20
C TYR A 103 -0.13 -13.52 -9.71
N LEU A 104 -0.02 -14.66 -9.05
CA LEU A 104 0.93 -15.72 -9.41
C LEU A 104 0.63 -16.32 -10.79
N TYR A 105 -0.66 -16.50 -11.11
CA TYR A 105 -1.09 -17.04 -12.40
C TYR A 105 -0.94 -16.00 -13.52
N GLN A 106 -1.33 -14.75 -13.28
CA GLN A 106 -1.28 -13.70 -14.30
C GLN A 106 0.14 -13.20 -14.60
N SER A 107 1.01 -13.14 -13.59
CA SER A 107 2.41 -12.80 -13.79
C SER A 107 3.23 -13.93 -14.44
N GLY A 108 2.63 -15.09 -14.69
CA GLY A 108 3.30 -16.28 -15.22
C GLY A 108 4.25 -16.96 -14.24
N ALA A 109 4.24 -16.57 -12.95
CA ALA A 109 5.07 -17.19 -11.92
C ALA A 109 4.66 -18.64 -11.64
N VAL A 110 3.39 -18.97 -11.85
CA VAL A 110 2.85 -20.33 -11.76
C VAL A 110 1.91 -20.58 -12.94
N ALA A 111 2.19 -21.64 -13.70
CA ALA A 111 1.33 -22.08 -14.78
C ALA A 111 0.13 -22.88 -14.24
N VAL A 112 -1.05 -22.62 -14.78
CA VAL A 112 -2.29 -23.36 -14.48
C VAL A 112 -3.05 -23.66 -15.77
N PRO A 113 -3.76 -24.79 -15.86
CA PRO A 113 -4.71 -25.05 -16.94
C PRO A 113 -5.79 -23.97 -17.00
N ASP A 114 -6.24 -23.62 -18.20
CA ASP A 114 -7.30 -22.65 -18.45
C ASP A 114 -7.15 -21.37 -17.60
N LYS A 115 -5.96 -20.77 -17.65
CA LYS A 115 -5.54 -19.63 -16.84
C LYS A 115 -6.62 -18.55 -16.74
N ASP A 116 -7.17 -18.11 -17.86
CA ASP A 116 -8.15 -17.01 -17.88
C ASP A 116 -9.45 -17.38 -17.15
N ALA A 117 -9.94 -18.62 -17.32
CA ALA A 117 -11.13 -19.10 -16.61
C ALA A 117 -10.87 -19.25 -15.11
N THR A 118 -9.70 -19.76 -14.74
CA THR A 118 -9.28 -19.90 -13.34
C THR A 118 -9.16 -18.54 -12.66
N VAL A 119 -8.51 -17.57 -13.31
CA VAL A 119 -8.34 -16.21 -12.78
C VAL A 119 -9.69 -15.51 -12.68
N ARG A 120 -10.54 -15.60 -13.71
CA ARG A 120 -11.88 -14.98 -13.69
C ARG A 120 -12.71 -15.51 -12.53
N ARG A 121 -12.75 -16.83 -12.33
CA ARG A 121 -13.44 -17.43 -11.17
C ARG A 121 -12.92 -16.90 -9.84
N LEU A 122 -11.60 -16.79 -9.67
CA LEU A 122 -11.02 -16.27 -8.42
C LEU A 122 -11.37 -14.79 -8.19
N VAL A 123 -11.34 -13.97 -9.24
CA VAL A 123 -11.75 -12.57 -9.18
C VAL A 123 -13.24 -12.48 -8.83
N ASP A 124 -14.10 -13.26 -9.48
CA ASP A 124 -15.55 -13.29 -9.21
C ASP A 124 -15.84 -13.71 -7.76
N GLU A 125 -15.13 -14.71 -7.23
CA GLU A 125 -15.27 -15.12 -5.82
C GLU A 125 -14.85 -14.01 -4.86
N ILE A 126 -13.73 -13.32 -5.13
CA ILE A 126 -13.28 -12.18 -4.32
C ILE A 126 -14.35 -11.08 -4.30
N LEU A 127 -14.79 -10.64 -5.48
CA LEU A 127 -15.71 -9.51 -5.63
C LEU A 127 -17.09 -9.81 -5.04
N ASN A 128 -17.62 -11.01 -5.26
CA ASN A 128 -19.01 -11.31 -4.90
C ASN A 128 -19.19 -11.94 -3.51
N GLN A 129 -18.12 -12.46 -2.88
CA GLN A 129 -18.25 -13.27 -1.65
C GLN A 129 -17.31 -12.82 -0.53
N ASP A 130 -16.05 -12.55 -0.85
CA ASP A 130 -15.00 -12.46 0.17
C ASP A 130 -14.68 -11.01 0.61
N LEU A 131 -14.94 -10.01 -0.24
CA LEU A 131 -14.68 -8.62 0.13
C LEU A 131 -15.62 -8.12 1.25
N PRO A 132 -15.17 -7.15 2.07
CA PRO A 132 -16.04 -6.40 2.95
C PRO A 132 -17.19 -5.75 2.18
N LYS A 133 -18.31 -5.47 2.87
CA LYS A 133 -19.46 -4.75 2.31
C LYS A 133 -19.16 -3.25 2.26
N ASP A 134 -18.30 -2.87 1.31
CA ASP A 134 -17.82 -1.51 1.13
C ASP A 134 -18.19 -1.01 -0.28
N PRO A 135 -19.24 -0.20 -0.46
CA PRO A 135 -19.74 0.16 -1.77
C PRO A 135 -18.68 0.87 -2.64
N TYR A 136 -17.85 1.72 -2.03
CA TYR A 136 -16.79 2.43 -2.74
C TYR A 136 -15.69 1.49 -3.22
N LEU A 137 -15.26 0.53 -2.38
CA LEU A 137 -14.30 -0.49 -2.80
C LEU A 137 -14.85 -1.35 -3.94
N HIS A 138 -16.12 -1.75 -3.86
CA HIS A 138 -16.76 -2.57 -4.88
C HIS A 138 -16.88 -1.83 -6.21
N GLU A 139 -17.24 -0.55 -6.18
CA GLU A 139 -17.28 0.31 -7.38
C GLU A 139 -15.90 0.42 -8.03
N GLU A 140 -14.86 0.75 -7.25
CA GLU A 140 -13.49 0.85 -7.79
C GLU A 140 -12.99 -0.48 -8.35
N MET A 141 -13.25 -1.59 -7.66
CA MET A 141 -12.88 -2.92 -8.13
C MET A 141 -13.61 -3.32 -9.42
N ALA A 142 -14.86 -2.88 -9.61
CA ALA A 142 -15.60 -3.08 -10.85
C ALA A 142 -15.05 -2.19 -11.99
N ASN A 143 -14.63 -0.96 -11.68
CA ASN A 143 -14.05 -0.02 -12.64
C ASN A 143 -12.70 -0.50 -13.22
N LEU A 144 -12.01 -1.43 -12.56
CA LEU A 144 -10.81 -2.07 -13.11
C LEU A 144 -11.08 -2.92 -14.36
N GLY A 145 -12.32 -3.35 -14.59
CA GLY A 145 -12.70 -4.16 -15.75
C GLY A 145 -12.20 -5.62 -15.67
N ASP A 146 -11.93 -6.23 -16.84
CA ASP A 146 -11.50 -7.64 -16.94
C ASP A 146 -10.05 -7.82 -16.50
N VAL A 147 -9.83 -7.99 -15.19
CA VAL A 147 -8.52 -8.30 -14.58
C VAL A 147 -7.76 -9.47 -15.27
N PRO A 148 -8.41 -10.57 -15.72
CA PRO A 148 -7.78 -11.61 -16.53
C PRO A 148 -7.14 -11.13 -17.85
N GLY A 149 -7.67 -10.09 -18.48
CA GLY A 149 -7.15 -9.53 -19.74
C GLY A 149 -6.31 -8.27 -19.55
N ALA A 150 -6.23 -7.74 -18.34
CA ALA A 150 -5.71 -6.39 -18.10
C ALA A 150 -4.17 -6.32 -18.04
N PRO A 151 -3.58 -5.14 -18.30
CA PRO A 151 -2.16 -4.90 -18.09
C PRO A 151 -1.71 -5.14 -16.64
N LEU A 152 -0.41 -5.38 -16.44
CA LEU A 152 0.20 -5.63 -15.12
C LEU A 152 -0.16 -4.57 -14.06
N GLY A 153 -0.23 -3.29 -14.44
CA GLY A 153 -0.62 -2.21 -13.52
C GLY A 153 -2.01 -2.42 -12.92
N THR A 154 -3.00 -2.82 -13.73
CA THR A 154 -4.36 -3.13 -13.28
C THR A 154 -4.39 -4.34 -12.35
N LEU A 155 -3.60 -5.38 -12.64
CA LEU A 155 -3.45 -6.54 -11.76
C LEU A 155 -2.87 -6.15 -10.38
N LEU A 156 -1.86 -5.29 -10.38
CA LEU A 156 -1.23 -4.82 -9.14
C LEU A 156 -2.17 -3.90 -8.35
N LEU A 157 -2.98 -3.09 -9.03
CA LEU A 157 -4.00 -2.24 -8.41
C LEU A 157 -5.13 -3.09 -7.80
N PHE A 158 -5.60 -4.13 -8.51
CA PHE A 158 -6.52 -5.13 -7.96
C PHE A 158 -5.95 -5.77 -6.68
N LEU A 159 -4.69 -6.21 -6.73
CA LEU A 159 -4.01 -6.79 -5.58
C LEU A 159 -3.95 -5.79 -4.41
N ARG A 160 -3.57 -4.53 -4.67
CA ARG A 160 -3.56 -3.48 -3.65
C ARG A 160 -4.93 -3.34 -2.98
N HIS A 161 -6.00 -3.23 -3.77
CA HIS A 161 -7.34 -3.03 -3.21
C HIS A 161 -7.78 -4.18 -2.30
N VAL A 162 -7.49 -5.43 -2.67
CA VAL A 162 -7.72 -6.56 -1.77
C VAL A 162 -6.87 -6.45 -0.51
N LEU A 163 -5.59 -6.10 -0.63
CA LEU A 163 -4.71 -5.97 0.54
C LEU A 163 -5.07 -4.79 1.44
N SER A 164 -5.74 -3.74 0.92
CA SER A 164 -6.22 -2.60 1.72
C SER A 164 -7.30 -2.97 2.73
N THR A 165 -7.87 -4.18 2.61
CA THR A 165 -8.81 -4.74 3.59
C THR A 165 -8.12 -5.64 4.62
N THR A 166 -6.79 -5.56 4.75
CA THR A 166 -5.98 -6.45 5.57
C THR A 166 -4.90 -5.68 6.34
N GLU A 167 -4.26 -6.34 7.31
CA GLU A 167 -3.06 -5.88 8.00
C GLU A 167 -1.77 -6.28 7.26
N MET A 168 -1.87 -6.79 6.03
CA MET A 168 -0.70 -7.27 5.27
C MET A 168 -0.02 -6.11 4.55
N ASP A 169 1.30 -6.07 4.63
CA ASP A 169 2.11 -5.14 3.84
C ASP A 169 2.29 -5.61 2.39
N ALA A 170 2.49 -4.66 1.48
CA ALA A 170 2.95 -4.91 0.12
C ALA A 170 4.43 -5.35 0.16
N PRO A 171 4.77 -6.59 -0.24
CA PRO A 171 6.15 -7.08 -0.11
C PRO A 171 7.08 -6.42 -1.13
N CYS A 172 8.31 -6.15 -0.69
CA CYS A 172 9.35 -5.48 -1.48
C CYS A 172 9.60 -6.07 -2.87
N PHE A 173 9.39 -7.38 -3.05
CA PHE A 173 9.62 -8.01 -4.34
C PHE A 173 8.65 -7.51 -5.43
N LEU A 174 7.47 -6.98 -5.08
CA LEU A 174 6.57 -6.38 -6.07
C LEU A 174 7.27 -5.19 -6.75
N PHE A 175 7.86 -4.31 -5.94
CA PHE A 175 8.55 -3.11 -6.40
C PHE A 175 9.84 -3.43 -7.14
N THR A 176 10.67 -4.32 -6.60
CA THR A 176 11.94 -4.68 -7.25
C THR A 176 11.77 -5.52 -8.51
N LYS A 177 10.71 -6.31 -8.61
CA LYS A 177 10.41 -7.11 -9.81
C LYS A 177 9.72 -6.31 -10.90
N HIS A 178 8.75 -5.48 -10.52
CA HIS A 178 7.84 -4.85 -11.49
C HIS A 178 8.10 -3.37 -11.72
N GLY A 179 8.93 -2.71 -10.91
CA GLY A 179 9.33 -1.32 -11.13
C GLY A 179 8.17 -0.34 -11.13
N GLN A 180 8.17 0.58 -12.09
CA GLN A 180 7.20 1.67 -12.22
C GLN A 180 5.73 1.22 -12.11
N PRO A 181 5.25 0.13 -12.75
CA PRO A 181 3.92 -0.41 -12.53
C PRO A 181 3.53 -0.64 -11.07
N ALA A 182 4.45 -1.12 -10.23
CA ALA A 182 4.17 -1.34 -8.81
C ALA A 182 4.14 -0.03 -8.02
N PHE A 183 5.05 0.90 -8.30
CA PHE A 183 5.01 2.21 -7.64
C PHE A 183 3.73 2.99 -7.99
N GLU A 184 3.26 2.93 -9.23
CA GLU A 184 1.99 3.54 -9.62
C GLU A 184 0.80 2.84 -8.95
N ALA A 185 0.73 1.51 -9.03
CA ALA A 185 -0.39 0.76 -8.46
C ALA A 185 -0.52 0.96 -6.95
N PHE A 186 0.60 1.09 -6.23
CA PHE A 186 0.63 1.28 -4.77
C PHE A 186 0.80 2.74 -4.32
N GLY A 187 0.76 3.72 -5.25
CA GLY A 187 0.80 5.16 -5.00
C GLY A 187 -0.43 5.73 -4.29
N ALA A 188 -0.52 7.04 -4.08
CA ALA A 188 -1.75 7.66 -3.56
C ALA A 188 -2.95 7.37 -4.48
N PHE A 189 -4.12 7.05 -3.91
CA PHE A 189 -5.32 6.77 -4.71
C PHE A 189 -6.59 7.32 -4.09
N TRP A 190 -6.83 7.02 -2.81
CA TRP A 190 -8.09 7.36 -2.15
C TRP A 190 -8.14 8.79 -1.60
N GLY A 191 -6.98 9.40 -1.31
CA GLY A 191 -6.92 10.70 -0.66
C GLY A 191 -7.52 10.68 0.75
N ASN A 192 -7.41 9.54 1.44
CA ASN A 192 -7.88 9.35 2.82
C ASN A 192 -7.13 8.20 3.49
N ALA A 193 -7.47 7.89 4.75
CA ALA A 193 -6.78 6.90 5.58
C ALA A 193 -6.68 5.49 4.94
N ARG A 194 -7.50 5.16 3.93
CA ARG A 194 -7.34 3.90 3.19
C ARG A 194 -6.01 3.81 2.44
N ASP A 195 -5.41 4.94 2.06
CA ASP A 195 -4.07 4.96 1.43
C ASP A 195 -2.95 4.49 2.36
N GLU A 196 -3.17 4.42 3.67
CA GLU A 196 -2.24 3.79 4.63
C GLU A 196 -2.16 2.27 4.45
N THR A 197 -3.13 1.66 3.74
CA THR A 197 -3.26 0.22 3.58
C THR A 197 -3.28 -0.23 2.11
N PRO A 198 -2.57 -1.33 1.75
CA PRO A 198 -1.60 -2.03 2.59
C PRO A 198 -0.40 -1.13 2.90
N GLY A 199 0.21 -1.36 4.07
CA GLY A 199 1.50 -0.76 4.39
C GLY A 199 2.54 -1.11 3.31
N LEU A 200 3.50 -0.22 3.07
CA LEU A 200 4.61 -0.53 2.18
C LEU A 200 5.68 -1.31 2.92
N CYS A 201 6.41 -2.17 2.21
CA CYS A 201 7.64 -2.68 2.77
C CYS A 201 8.63 -1.53 3.04
N THR A 202 9.48 -1.70 4.04
CA THR A 202 10.50 -0.71 4.38
C THR A 202 11.81 -0.98 3.61
N PRO A 203 12.40 0.01 2.93
CA PRO A 203 13.72 -0.15 2.35
C PRO A 203 14.77 -0.33 3.47
N PRO A 204 15.86 -1.10 3.27
CA PRO A 204 16.91 -1.25 4.28
C PRO A 204 17.56 0.08 4.72
N SER A 205 17.49 1.10 3.86
CA SER A 205 18.00 2.45 4.12
C SER A 205 17.30 3.42 3.17
N SER A 206 16.73 4.51 3.66
CA SER A 206 16.23 5.59 2.83
C SER A 206 17.37 6.49 2.33
N VAL A 207 17.29 6.98 1.09
CA VAL A 207 18.17 8.07 0.63
C VAL A 207 17.80 9.42 1.23
N PHE A 208 16.56 9.60 1.68
CA PHE A 208 16.10 10.84 2.31
C PHE A 208 16.47 10.93 3.80
N ASP A 209 16.98 9.83 4.39
CA ASP A 209 17.55 9.82 5.74
C ASP A 209 18.97 10.41 5.83
N LEU A 210 19.60 10.72 4.69
CA LEU A 210 20.95 11.28 4.63
C LEU A 210 21.01 12.65 5.31
N PRO A 211 22.14 13.01 5.95
CA PRO A 211 22.32 14.32 6.57
C PRO A 211 22.06 15.50 5.63
N GLU A 212 22.41 15.35 4.35
CA GLU A 212 22.19 16.36 3.33
C GLU A 212 20.70 16.59 3.07
N TRP A 213 19.90 15.51 3.02
CA TRP A 213 18.44 15.61 2.88
C TRP A 213 17.78 16.18 4.13
N LYS A 214 18.25 15.81 5.33
CA LYS A 214 17.76 16.42 6.59
C LYS A 214 17.99 17.92 6.63
N THR A 215 19.10 18.39 6.05
CA THR A 215 19.37 19.83 5.90
C THR A 215 18.38 20.50 4.97
N VAL A 216 18.03 19.85 3.84
CA VAL A 216 16.98 20.35 2.92
C VAL A 216 15.62 20.39 3.63
N SER A 217 15.20 19.28 4.27
CA SER A 217 13.93 19.20 4.98
C SER A 217 13.79 20.26 6.07
N ALA A 218 14.85 20.51 6.86
CA ALA A 218 14.81 21.50 7.93
C ALA A 218 14.43 22.92 7.46
N HIS A 219 14.69 23.25 6.19
CA HIS A 219 14.33 24.53 5.56
C HIS A 219 13.00 24.50 4.80
N MET A 220 12.44 23.31 4.54
CA MET A 220 11.13 23.14 3.90
C MET A 220 10.02 22.92 4.94
N ASP A 221 10.23 22.02 5.89
CA ASP A 221 9.24 21.53 6.85
C ASP A 221 8.48 22.64 7.61
N PRO A 222 9.09 23.78 8.01
CA PRO A 222 8.35 24.86 8.66
C PRO A 222 7.19 25.43 7.83
N ALA A 223 7.29 25.41 6.50
CA ALA A 223 6.20 25.82 5.60
C ALA A 223 5.27 24.65 5.27
N ILE A 224 5.80 23.43 5.22
CA ILE A 224 5.07 22.23 4.75
C ILE A 224 4.19 21.59 5.83
N GLU A 225 4.70 21.43 7.04
CA GLU A 225 4.01 20.70 8.12
C GLU A 225 2.65 21.32 8.49
N PRO A 226 2.52 22.66 8.64
CA PRO A 226 1.21 23.28 8.87
C PRO A 226 0.23 23.01 7.72
N ALA A 227 0.68 23.16 6.47
CA ALA A 227 -0.13 22.93 5.29
C ALA A 227 -0.60 21.47 5.20
N LEU A 228 0.26 20.50 5.52
CA LEU A 228 -0.10 19.09 5.56
C LEU A 228 -1.20 18.81 6.60
N VAL A 229 -1.10 19.40 7.80
CA VAL A 229 -2.12 19.27 8.85
C VAL A 229 -3.46 19.87 8.41
N GLU A 230 -3.44 21.02 7.73
CA GLU A 230 -4.64 21.69 7.22
C GLU A 230 -5.38 20.88 6.13
N ARG A 231 -4.71 19.97 5.42
CA ARG A 231 -5.35 19.10 4.40
C ARG A 231 -6.31 18.05 4.99
N GLY A 232 -6.43 17.90 6.31
CA GLY A 232 -7.37 16.97 6.93
C GLY A 232 -7.14 15.53 6.46
N SER A 233 -8.19 14.81 6.05
CA SER A 233 -8.03 13.43 5.57
C SER A 233 -7.24 13.30 4.26
N ILE A 234 -7.16 14.37 3.45
CA ILE A 234 -6.45 14.34 2.16
C ILE A 234 -4.94 14.14 2.38
N ARG A 235 -4.41 14.52 3.56
CA ARG A 235 -3.01 14.34 3.92
C ARG A 235 -2.50 12.90 3.74
N HIS A 236 -3.37 11.90 3.96
CA HIS A 236 -3.01 10.48 3.84
C HIS A 236 -2.59 10.12 2.40
N GLY A 237 -3.17 10.80 1.39
CA GLY A 237 -2.72 10.66 0.01
C GLY A 237 -1.32 11.24 -0.21
N TYR A 238 -1.03 12.41 0.37
CA TYR A 238 0.30 13.02 0.31
C TYR A 238 1.36 12.16 1.00
N GLU A 239 1.08 11.72 2.23
CA GLU A 239 1.96 10.86 3.01
C GLU A 239 2.25 9.56 2.26
N ARG A 240 1.21 8.93 1.67
CA ARG A 240 1.39 7.75 0.84
C ARG A 240 2.29 8.01 -0.36
N GLN A 241 2.12 9.14 -1.03
CA GLN A 241 2.99 9.50 -2.15
C GLN A 241 4.44 9.72 -1.69
N PHE A 242 4.67 10.29 -0.51
CA PHE A 242 6.01 10.45 0.08
C PHE A 242 6.67 9.10 0.34
N GLU A 243 5.93 8.14 0.91
CA GLU A 243 6.44 6.78 1.14
C GLU A 243 6.79 6.08 -0.18
N VAL A 244 5.96 6.20 -1.21
CA VAL A 244 6.23 5.59 -2.52
C VAL A 244 7.44 6.23 -3.20
N ASP A 245 7.59 7.55 -3.14
CA ASP A 245 8.74 8.24 -3.71
C ASP A 245 10.04 7.90 -2.98
N ASP A 246 10.01 7.78 -1.65
CA ASP A 246 11.13 7.27 -0.87
C ASP A 246 11.46 5.83 -1.25
N LEU A 247 10.47 4.94 -1.25
CA LEU A 247 10.67 3.54 -1.59
C LEU A 247 11.29 3.38 -2.98
N GLN A 248 10.79 4.14 -3.97
CA GLN A 248 11.30 4.09 -5.33
C GLN A 248 12.75 4.59 -5.43
N ALA A 249 13.05 5.73 -4.81
CA ALA A 249 14.40 6.28 -4.76
C ALA A 249 15.39 5.36 -4.01
N SER A 250 14.91 4.68 -2.98
CA SER A 250 15.73 3.89 -2.05
C SER A 250 15.86 2.41 -2.41
N MET A 251 15.05 1.89 -3.35
CA MET A 251 15.10 0.48 -3.77
C MET A 251 15.39 0.27 -5.25
N VAL A 252 14.81 1.08 -6.14
CA VAL A 252 14.89 0.86 -7.59
C VAL A 252 15.07 2.19 -8.33
N PRO A 253 16.15 2.95 -8.04
CA PRO A 253 16.28 4.34 -8.51
C PRO A 253 16.34 4.49 -10.04
N SER A 254 16.67 3.44 -10.79
CA SER A 254 16.61 3.47 -12.26
C SER A 254 15.20 3.75 -12.78
N THR A 255 14.16 3.30 -12.06
CA THR A 255 12.76 3.48 -12.45
C THR A 255 12.29 4.93 -12.33
N LEU A 256 13.03 5.80 -11.62
CA LEU A 256 12.71 7.23 -11.53
C LEU A 256 12.75 7.94 -12.89
N LEU A 257 13.46 7.35 -13.86
CA LEU A 257 13.61 7.87 -15.23
C LEU A 257 12.61 7.25 -16.22
N GLU A 258 11.79 6.29 -15.76
CA GLU A 258 10.76 5.68 -16.59
C GLU A 258 9.58 6.64 -16.77
N SER A 259 8.93 6.55 -17.94
CA SER A 259 7.74 7.34 -18.22
C SER A 259 6.53 6.80 -17.47
N PRO A 260 5.63 7.67 -16.98
CA PRO A 260 4.39 7.24 -16.33
C PRO A 260 3.53 6.40 -17.28
N MET A 261 2.97 5.31 -16.76
CA MET A 261 2.26 4.31 -17.56
C MET A 261 0.75 4.54 -17.59
N SER A 262 0.16 4.95 -16.47
CA SER A 262 -1.27 5.30 -16.34
C SER A 262 -1.57 6.76 -16.71
N ALA A 263 -2.84 7.07 -17.00
CA ALA A 263 -3.28 8.44 -17.28
C ALA A 263 -3.16 9.32 -16.03
N GLU A 264 -3.49 8.75 -14.88
CA GLU A 264 -3.37 9.36 -13.57
C GLU A 264 -1.90 9.66 -13.25
N ALA A 265 -0.99 8.71 -13.47
CA ALA A 265 0.44 8.95 -13.26
C ALA A 265 1.02 10.02 -14.21
N ARG A 266 0.49 10.16 -15.43
CA ARG A 266 0.86 11.25 -16.35
C ARG A 266 0.41 12.60 -15.80
N LYS A 267 -0.85 12.71 -15.35
CA LYS A 267 -1.35 13.93 -14.69
C LYS A 267 -0.49 14.29 -13.47
N MET A 268 -0.17 13.31 -12.63
CA MET A 268 0.74 13.53 -11.49
C MET A 268 2.14 13.96 -11.93
N ALA A 269 2.67 13.41 -13.02
CA ALA A 269 3.96 13.84 -13.58
C ALA A 269 3.95 15.29 -14.08
N GLU A 270 2.87 15.71 -14.72
CA GLU A 270 2.68 17.11 -15.15
C GLU A 270 2.59 18.05 -13.95
N GLN A 271 1.82 17.68 -12.92
CA GLN A 271 1.74 18.44 -11.66
C GLN A 271 3.12 18.55 -10.97
N ARG A 272 3.91 17.47 -10.95
CA ARG A 272 5.29 17.52 -10.46
C ARG A 272 6.14 18.50 -11.28
N GLY A 273 6.01 18.49 -12.61
CA GLY A 273 6.72 19.43 -13.48
C GLY A 273 6.37 20.90 -13.20
N LYS A 274 5.09 21.19 -12.93
CA LYS A 274 4.63 22.52 -12.49
C LYS A 274 5.26 22.90 -11.14
N ALA A 275 5.21 21.99 -10.15
CA ALA A 275 5.75 22.25 -8.82
C ALA A 275 7.27 22.48 -8.82
N VAL A 276 8.03 21.69 -9.60
CA VAL A 276 9.48 21.89 -9.76
C VAL A 276 9.79 23.21 -10.49
N THR A 277 8.95 23.61 -11.45
CA THR A 277 9.09 24.93 -12.09
C THR A 277 8.85 26.04 -11.06
N ALA A 278 7.78 25.95 -10.29
CA ALA A 278 7.46 26.91 -9.22
C ALA A 278 8.58 26.98 -8.17
N PHE A 279 9.15 25.84 -7.77
CA PHE A 279 10.31 25.79 -6.87
C PHE A 279 11.46 26.67 -7.38
N ARG A 280 11.79 26.57 -8.68
CA ARG A 280 12.97 27.25 -9.26
C ARG A 280 12.80 28.76 -9.36
N SER A 281 11.57 29.24 -9.35
CA SER A 281 11.23 30.65 -9.47
C SER A 281 10.33 31.12 -8.32
N TRP A 282 10.46 30.50 -7.15
CA TRP A 282 9.59 30.80 -6.01
C TRP A 282 9.71 32.27 -5.59
N ASP A 283 8.57 32.94 -5.45
CA ASP A 283 8.46 34.35 -5.10
C ASP A 283 7.36 34.64 -4.04
N ASP A 284 6.55 33.65 -3.66
CA ASP A 284 5.58 33.77 -2.56
C ASP A 284 6.25 33.59 -1.20
N PHE A 285 6.93 34.64 -0.75
CA PHE A 285 7.64 34.65 0.53
C PHE A 285 6.73 34.85 1.75
N GLU A 286 5.42 35.04 1.55
CA GLU A 286 4.44 35.00 2.65
C GLU A 286 4.19 33.55 3.07
N VAL A 287 4.13 32.63 2.09
CA VAL A 287 3.91 31.20 2.33
C VAL A 287 5.20 30.46 2.71
N TRP A 288 6.31 30.74 2.03
CA TRP A 288 7.62 30.15 2.35
C TRP A 288 8.70 31.23 2.47
N PRO A 289 9.15 31.57 3.69
CA PRO A 289 10.06 32.69 3.93
C PRO A 289 11.32 32.64 3.07
N GLU A 290 11.70 33.77 2.46
CA GLU A 290 12.81 33.87 1.50
C GLU A 290 14.12 33.26 2.02
N LYS A 291 14.43 33.51 3.31
CA LYS A 291 15.63 32.97 3.95
C LYS A 291 15.65 31.43 3.93
N GLU A 292 14.53 30.80 4.27
CA GLU A 292 14.40 29.35 4.33
C GLU A 292 14.39 28.75 2.92
N TYR A 293 13.66 29.36 1.98
CA TYR A 293 13.70 28.97 0.57
C TYR A 293 15.12 29.00 -0.01
N ARG A 294 15.85 30.11 0.17
CA ARG A 294 17.23 30.24 -0.31
C ARG A 294 18.16 29.23 0.35
N ALA A 295 17.96 28.91 1.63
CA ALA A 295 18.75 27.92 2.34
C ALA A 295 18.47 26.49 1.82
N ALA A 296 17.20 26.12 1.58
CA ALA A 296 16.83 24.85 0.95
C ALA A 296 17.45 24.73 -0.46
N LEU A 297 17.33 25.77 -1.28
CA LEU A 297 17.90 25.82 -2.63
C LEU A 297 19.42 25.64 -2.61
N HIS A 298 20.10 26.26 -1.65
CA HIS A 298 21.55 26.15 -1.49
C HIS A 298 21.99 24.75 -0.98
N ALA A 299 21.20 24.08 -0.15
CA ALA A 299 21.50 22.75 0.37
C ALA A 299 21.30 21.64 -0.68
N LEU A 300 20.36 21.83 -1.61
CA LEU A 300 19.92 20.82 -2.57
C LEU A 300 21.04 20.17 -3.42
N PRO A 301 22.04 20.90 -3.97
CA PRO A 301 23.11 20.30 -4.74
C PRO A 301 23.94 19.26 -3.95
N SER A 302 24.13 19.48 -2.65
CA SER A 302 24.83 18.53 -1.79
C SER A 302 24.03 17.24 -1.63
N ALA A 303 22.71 17.35 -1.42
CA ALA A 303 21.81 16.21 -1.31
C ALA A 303 21.77 15.37 -2.59
N ILE A 304 21.64 16.03 -3.76
CA ILE A 304 21.69 15.36 -5.07
C ILE A 304 23.02 14.64 -5.28
N THR A 305 24.14 15.26 -4.90
CA THR A 305 25.49 14.68 -5.05
C THR A 305 25.65 13.43 -4.17
N ALA A 306 25.19 13.50 -2.92
CA ALA A 306 25.21 12.38 -1.98
C ALA A 306 24.34 11.21 -2.49
N THR A 307 23.11 11.49 -2.94
CA THR A 307 22.22 10.49 -3.54
C THR A 307 22.84 9.85 -4.79
N SER A 308 23.39 10.64 -5.71
CA SER A 308 24.04 10.12 -6.92
C SER A 308 25.23 9.20 -6.60
N LYS A 309 26.01 9.54 -5.57
CA LYS A 309 27.09 8.66 -5.09
C LYS A 309 26.57 7.30 -4.66
N ILE A 310 25.49 7.26 -3.86
CA ILE A 310 24.86 6.00 -3.44
C ILE A 310 24.32 5.23 -4.64
N TYR A 311 23.73 5.91 -5.62
CA TYR A 311 23.23 5.27 -6.85
C TYR A 311 24.33 4.59 -7.66
N ARG A 312 25.52 5.20 -7.76
CA ARG A 312 26.69 4.55 -8.37
C ARG A 312 27.22 3.39 -7.53
N GLU A 313 27.34 3.57 -6.22
CA GLU A 313 28.02 2.62 -5.35
C GLU A 313 27.16 1.39 -5.01
N LYS A 314 25.90 1.60 -4.64
CA LYS A 314 24.97 0.55 -4.19
C LYS A 314 24.22 -0.08 -5.36
N PHE A 315 23.69 0.74 -6.27
CA PHE A 315 22.84 0.29 -7.38
C PHE A 315 23.59 0.10 -8.70
N LYS A 316 24.90 0.41 -8.73
CA LYS A 316 25.78 0.22 -9.89
C LYS A 316 25.29 0.94 -11.15
N LEU A 317 24.56 2.05 -10.99
CA LEU A 317 24.19 2.90 -12.11
C LEU A 317 25.45 3.58 -12.67
N ASN A 318 25.50 3.75 -13.99
CA ASN A 318 26.56 4.54 -14.60
C ASN A 318 26.45 6.01 -14.14
N PRO A 319 27.53 6.82 -14.21
CA PRO A 319 27.55 8.17 -13.67
C PRO A 319 26.41 9.07 -14.19
N GLN A 320 26.15 9.05 -15.50
CA GLN A 320 25.11 9.88 -16.11
C GLN A 320 23.70 9.49 -15.62
N THR A 321 23.38 8.19 -15.60
CA THR A 321 22.09 7.69 -15.11
C THR A 321 21.92 7.93 -13.62
N ALA A 322 22.99 7.78 -12.82
CA ALA A 322 22.97 8.07 -11.39
C ALA A 322 22.66 9.55 -11.11
N ASP A 323 23.30 10.47 -11.84
CA ASP A 323 23.06 11.90 -11.70
C ASP A 323 21.64 12.29 -12.13
N GLN A 324 21.13 11.71 -13.22
CA GLN A 324 19.75 11.92 -13.67
C GLN A 324 18.74 11.39 -12.67
N ALA A 325 18.92 10.16 -12.17
CA ALA A 325 18.03 9.57 -11.19
C ALA A 325 18.06 10.32 -9.85
N ALA A 326 19.22 10.82 -9.41
CA ALA A 326 19.33 11.62 -8.20
C ALA A 326 18.58 12.96 -8.32
N LYS A 327 18.65 13.60 -9.49
CA LYS A 327 17.85 14.79 -9.80
C LYS A 327 16.35 14.47 -9.84
N ALA A 328 15.95 13.35 -10.43
CA ALA A 328 14.55 12.92 -10.46
C ALA A 328 14.01 12.60 -9.04
N ALA A 329 14.82 12.01 -8.17
CA ALA A 329 14.48 11.82 -6.75
C ALA A 329 14.28 13.17 -6.05
N ALA A 330 15.16 14.13 -6.30
CA ALA A 330 15.03 15.48 -5.76
C ALA A 330 13.77 16.21 -6.27
N ASP A 331 13.50 16.12 -7.57
CA ASP A 331 12.30 16.71 -8.17
C ASP A 331 11.02 16.15 -7.54
N ARG A 332 10.95 14.83 -7.27
CA ARG A 332 9.83 14.21 -6.55
C ARG A 332 9.72 14.65 -5.10
N PHE A 333 10.84 14.67 -4.37
CA PHE A 333 10.90 15.13 -2.98
C PHE A 333 10.36 16.57 -2.84
N ILE A 334 10.79 17.46 -3.74
CA ILE A 334 10.39 18.86 -3.79
C ILE A 334 8.92 18.98 -4.18
N ALA A 335 8.52 18.34 -5.28
CA ALA A 335 7.17 18.46 -5.82
C ALA A 335 6.10 17.94 -4.83
N GLY A 336 6.37 16.82 -4.15
CA GLY A 336 5.44 16.28 -3.16
C GLY A 336 5.17 17.27 -2.03
N ARG A 337 6.19 18.02 -1.62
CA ARG A 337 6.09 19.03 -0.56
C ARG A 337 5.44 20.32 -1.07
N LEU A 338 5.89 20.83 -2.21
CA LEU A 338 5.34 22.06 -2.77
C LEU A 338 3.87 21.96 -3.15
N GLY A 339 3.38 20.78 -3.56
CA GLY A 339 1.95 20.57 -3.81
C GLY A 339 1.05 20.92 -2.62
N LEU A 340 1.59 20.93 -1.39
CA LEU A 340 0.82 21.29 -0.19
C LEU A 340 0.62 22.80 -0.05
N ILE A 341 1.61 23.59 -0.45
CA ILE A 341 1.66 25.06 -0.24
C ILE A 341 1.42 25.86 -1.52
N MET A 342 1.40 25.20 -2.67
CA MET A 342 0.98 25.81 -3.92
C MET A 342 -0.55 25.91 -3.97
N PRO A 343 -1.10 26.96 -4.61
CA PRO A 343 -2.53 27.05 -4.84
C PRO A 343 -3.02 25.86 -5.67
N ASP A 344 -4.20 25.34 -5.32
CA ASP A 344 -4.88 24.33 -6.11
C ASP A 344 -5.38 25.01 -7.40
N ASP A 345 -4.76 24.70 -8.55
CA ASP A 345 -5.19 25.19 -9.89
C ASP A 345 -6.63 24.77 -10.24
#